data_AF-A0A1H1VMW1-F1
#
_entry.id   AF-A0A1H1VMW1-F1
#
_cell.length_a   1.000
_cell.length_b   1.000
_cell.length_c   1.000
_cell.angle_alpha   90.00
_cell.angle_beta   90.00
_cell.angle_gamma   90.00
#
_symmetry.space_group_name_H-M   'P 1'
#
loop_
_entity.id
_entity.type
_entity.pdbx_description
1 polymer ?
#
loop_
_entity_poly.entity_id
_entity_poly.type
_entity_poly.pdbx_seq_one_letter_code
_entity_poly.pdbx_strand_id
1 'polypeptide(L)'
;MKTLPHCLIATVESDSHMWNLVYLQLWLAEHGFSVKNLGSCTPVDAVLAALQQRRTQLLVVSSVNGHGYSQGLELIRQVRRLHPHLPCVIGGKLTTSEDETLAVRQPLIDAGYQQVFVGADAIQAFSAYLGTLHSQHDAEHAPANSVPSWG
;
A
#
# COMPACT_ATOMS: atom_id res chain seq x y z
N MET A 1 13.30 19.98 9.66
CA MET A 1 11.92 19.51 9.43
C MET A 1 12.00 18.02 9.13
N LYS A 2 11.28 17.15 9.87
CA LYS A 2 11.23 15.71 9.53
C LYS A 2 10.50 15.57 8.18
N THR A 3 11.11 14.86 7.23
CA THR A 3 10.47 14.50 5.97
C THR A 3 9.45 13.40 6.25
N LEU A 4 8.19 13.61 5.86
CA LEU A 4 7.12 12.62 6.03
C LEU A 4 7.37 11.39 5.14
N PRO A 5 7.03 10.17 5.61
CA PRO A 5 7.14 8.96 4.80
C PRO A 5 6.30 9.06 3.53
N HIS A 6 6.88 8.68 2.40
CA HIS A 6 6.20 8.76 1.11
C HIS A 6 5.29 7.55 0.90
N CYS A 7 4.03 7.81 0.58
CA CYS A 7 3.06 6.79 0.18
C CYS A 7 2.64 7.00 -1.26
N LEU A 8 2.59 5.93 -2.04
CA LEU A 8 2.05 5.93 -3.40
C LEU A 8 0.68 5.27 -3.38
N ILE A 9 -0.33 5.93 -3.95
CA ILE A 9 -1.66 5.36 -4.16
C ILE A 9 -1.85 5.12 -5.66
N ALA A 10 -2.35 3.95 -6.01
CA ALA A 10 -2.68 3.56 -7.36
C ALA A 10 -3.98 2.75 -7.40
N THR A 11 -4.55 2.65 -8.60
CA THR A 11 -5.62 1.70 -8.92
C THR A 11 -5.09 0.58 -9.82
N VAL A 12 -5.93 -0.41 -10.09
CA VAL A 12 -5.71 -1.30 -11.24
C VAL A 12 -6.15 -0.61 -12.54
N GLU A 13 -5.56 -1.01 -13.66
CA GLU A 13 -5.69 -0.32 -14.95
C GLU A 13 -7.13 -0.18 -15.45
N SER A 14 -7.98 -1.17 -15.16
CA SER A 14 -9.39 -1.15 -15.57
C SER A 14 -10.33 -0.38 -14.62
N ASP A 15 -9.83 0.17 -13.51
CA ASP A 15 -10.66 0.73 -12.45
C ASP A 15 -10.73 2.26 -12.53
N SER A 16 -11.88 2.78 -12.98
CA SER A 16 -12.14 4.20 -13.15
C SER A 16 -12.61 4.92 -11.88
N HIS A 17 -12.77 4.22 -10.76
CA HIS A 17 -13.26 4.82 -9.53
C HIS A 17 -12.20 5.73 -8.89
N MET A 18 -12.62 6.92 -8.47
CA MET A 18 -11.72 7.95 -7.95
C MET A 18 -12.00 8.37 -6.51
N TRP A 19 -13.24 8.20 -6.02
CA TRP A 19 -13.62 8.66 -4.67
C TRP A 19 -12.88 7.93 -3.56
N ASN A 20 -12.68 6.62 -3.71
CA ASN A 20 -11.81 5.81 -2.86
C ASN A 20 -10.39 6.38 -2.78
N LEU A 21 -9.84 6.87 -3.89
CA LEU A 21 -8.48 7.41 -3.93
C LEU A 21 -8.37 8.76 -3.23
N VAL A 22 -9.34 9.65 -3.45
CA VAL A 22 -9.40 10.94 -2.74
C VAL A 22 -9.52 10.72 -1.24
N TYR A 23 -10.41 9.81 -0.83
CA TYR A 23 -10.58 9.43 0.57
C TYR A 23 -9.27 8.89 1.15
N LEU A 24 -8.67 7.87 0.52
CA LEU A 24 -7.42 7.28 1.00
C LEU A 24 -6.28 8.29 1.05
N GLN A 25 -6.20 9.22 0.09
CA GLN A 25 -5.19 10.26 0.09
C GLN A 25 -5.31 11.19 1.31
N LEU A 26 -6.50 11.67 1.62
CA LEU A 26 -6.74 12.52 2.79
C LEU A 26 -6.47 11.74 4.08
N TRP A 27 -7.01 10.52 4.17
CA TRP A 27 -6.86 9.67 5.34
C TRP A 27 -5.40 9.28 5.61
N LEU A 28 -4.62 8.92 4.58
CA LEU A 28 -3.18 8.63 4.72
C LEU A 28 -2.37 9.88 5.08
N ALA A 29 -2.75 11.05 4.57
CA ALA A 29 -2.11 12.32 4.95
C ALA A 29 -2.35 12.64 6.44
N GLU A 30 -3.56 12.40 6.95
CA GLU A 30 -3.86 12.50 8.38
C GLU A 30 -3.05 11.51 9.23
N HIS A 31 -2.71 10.35 8.66
CA HIS A 31 -1.81 9.36 9.29
C HIS A 31 -0.32 9.64 9.06
N GLY A 32 0.05 10.85 8.64
CA GLY A 32 1.45 11.30 8.59
C GLY A 32 2.22 10.95 7.31
N PHE A 33 1.56 10.51 6.24
CA PHE A 33 2.22 10.26 4.96
C PHE A 33 2.25 11.49 4.04
N SER A 34 3.34 11.64 3.28
CA SER A 34 3.38 12.44 2.06
C SER A 34 2.85 11.58 0.91
N VAL A 35 1.61 11.82 0.48
CA VAL A 35 0.93 10.96 -0.48
C VAL A 35 1.11 11.46 -1.92
N LYS A 36 1.52 10.57 -2.83
CA LYS A 36 1.38 10.73 -4.28
C LYS A 36 0.28 9.81 -4.78
N ASN A 37 -0.77 10.37 -5.36
CA ASN A 37 -1.89 9.63 -5.92
C ASN A 37 -1.76 9.62 -7.45
N LEU A 38 -1.68 8.43 -8.05
CA LEU A 38 -1.55 8.27 -9.50
C LEU A 38 -2.89 8.34 -10.25
N GLY A 39 -4.01 8.37 -9.52
CA GLY A 39 -5.35 8.45 -10.10
C GLY A 39 -5.96 7.08 -10.43
N SER A 40 -7.08 7.12 -11.13
CA SER A 40 -7.78 5.93 -11.62
C SER A 40 -7.11 5.37 -12.87
N CYS A 41 -7.48 4.14 -13.25
CA CYS A 41 -6.99 3.43 -14.42
C CYS A 41 -5.45 3.40 -14.51
N THR A 42 -4.75 3.15 -13.40
CA THR A 42 -3.28 3.24 -13.37
C THR A 42 -2.63 2.02 -14.04
N PRO A 43 -1.86 2.19 -15.14
CA PRO A 43 -1.10 1.09 -15.74
C PRO A 43 0.07 0.68 -14.82
N VAL A 44 0.48 -0.58 -14.90
CA VAL A 44 1.60 -1.12 -14.10
C VAL A 44 2.88 -0.29 -14.29
N ASP A 45 3.21 0.07 -15.53
CA ASP A 45 4.41 0.85 -15.85
C ASP A 45 4.40 2.24 -15.20
N ALA A 46 3.23 2.86 -15.03
CA ALA A 46 3.11 4.13 -14.33
C ALA A 46 3.41 3.99 -12.83
N VAL A 47 2.99 2.87 -12.22
CA VAL A 47 3.34 2.56 -10.83
C VAL A 47 4.85 2.38 -10.70
N LEU A 48 5.47 1.54 -11.56
CA LEU A 48 6.90 1.28 -11.52
C LEU A 48 7.73 2.55 -11.74
N ALA A 49 7.36 3.38 -12.72
CA ALA A 49 8.02 4.65 -12.97
C ALA A 49 7.93 5.59 -11.76
N ALA A 50 6.77 5.65 -11.09
CA ALA A 50 6.62 6.47 -9.88
C ALA A 50 7.46 5.96 -8.70
N LEU A 51 7.59 4.64 -8.55
CA LEU A 51 8.45 4.03 -7.52
C LEU A 51 9.94 4.30 -7.76
N GLN A 52 10.37 4.44 -9.02
CA GLN A 52 11.74 4.82 -9.37
C GLN A 52 12.04 6.30 -9.08
N GLN A 53 11.05 7.19 -9.22
CA GLN A 53 11.23 8.63 -9.04
C GLN A 53 11.48 9.07 -7.59
N ARG A 54 10.90 8.34 -6.63
CA ARG A 54 10.99 8.69 -5.21
C ARG A 54 10.93 7.45 -4.35
N ARG A 55 11.80 7.38 -3.34
CA ARG A 55 11.76 6.31 -2.33
C ARG A 55 10.39 6.30 -1.65
N THR A 56 9.58 5.32 -2.03
CA THR A 56 8.26 5.06 -1.46
C THR A 56 8.41 4.09 -0.30
N GLN A 57 7.67 4.33 0.78
CA GLN A 57 7.67 3.50 1.98
C GLN A 57 6.41 2.63 2.06
N LEU A 58 5.36 3.00 1.34
CA LEU A 58 4.14 2.23 1.23
C LEU A 58 3.51 2.42 -0.16
N LEU A 59 3.18 1.32 -0.83
CA LEU A 59 2.30 1.29 -1.99
C LEU A 59 0.91 0.79 -1.55
N VAL A 60 -0.12 1.60 -1.83
CA VAL A 60 -1.52 1.27 -1.58
C VAL A 60 -2.23 1.12 -2.92
N VAL A 61 -2.75 -0.08 -3.18
CA VAL A 61 -3.55 -0.37 -4.37
C VAL A 61 -5.02 -0.42 -3.97
N SER A 62 -5.84 0.45 -4.53
CA SER A 62 -7.28 0.42 -4.31
C SER A 62 -7.99 -0.08 -5.56
N SER A 63 -8.89 -1.03 -5.40
CA SER A 63 -9.78 -1.46 -6.49
C SER A 63 -11.16 -1.79 -5.96
N VAL A 64 -12.18 -1.33 -6.67
CA VAL A 64 -13.60 -1.56 -6.36
C VAL A 64 -14.40 -2.03 -7.57
N ASN A 65 -13.79 -2.14 -8.75
CA ASN A 65 -14.45 -2.62 -9.96
C ASN A 65 -14.57 -4.16 -10.06
N GLY A 66 -13.99 -4.91 -9.12
CA GLY A 66 -14.02 -6.37 -9.12
C GLY A 66 -12.93 -7.05 -9.95
N HIS A 67 -11.97 -6.31 -10.51
CA HIS A 67 -10.78 -6.86 -11.18
C HIS A 67 -9.51 -6.77 -10.34
N GLY A 68 -9.64 -6.31 -9.09
CA GLY A 68 -8.53 -6.13 -8.16
C GLY A 68 -7.72 -7.40 -7.91
N TYR A 69 -8.35 -8.59 -7.96
CA TYR A 69 -7.63 -9.85 -7.81
C TYR A 69 -6.67 -10.13 -8.97
N SER A 70 -7.17 -10.20 -10.20
CA SER A 70 -6.36 -10.58 -11.36
C SER A 70 -5.30 -9.53 -11.70
N GLN A 71 -5.68 -8.25 -11.77
CA GLN A 71 -4.75 -7.17 -12.07
C GLN A 71 -3.84 -6.82 -10.89
N GLY A 72 -4.31 -7.00 -9.65
CA GLY A 72 -3.46 -6.86 -8.46
C GLY A 72 -2.36 -7.92 -8.42
N LEU A 73 -2.64 -9.17 -8.78
CA LEU A 73 -1.63 -10.23 -8.91
C LEU A 73 -0.56 -9.91 -9.94
N GLU A 74 -0.95 -9.35 -11.09
CA GLU A 74 0.01 -8.92 -12.12
C GLU A 74 0.90 -7.80 -11.58
N LEU A 75 0.30 -6.75 -11.03
CA LEU A 75 1.01 -5.60 -10.49
C LEU A 75 2.02 -6.00 -9.41
N ILE A 76 1.62 -6.78 -8.41
CA ILE A 76 2.51 -7.11 -7.29
C ILE A 76 3.70 -7.97 -7.72
N ARG A 77 3.51 -8.88 -8.68
CA ARG A 77 4.63 -9.69 -9.22
C ARG A 77 5.68 -8.81 -9.89
N GLN A 78 5.25 -7.78 -10.62
CA GLN A 78 6.15 -6.82 -11.26
C GLN A 78 6.86 -5.94 -10.23
N VAL A 79 6.11 -5.43 -9.24
CA VAL A 79 6.67 -4.64 -8.13
C VAL A 79 7.70 -5.45 -7.34
N ARG A 80 7.43 -6.71 -7.01
CA ARG A 80 8.36 -7.56 -6.24
C ARG A 80 9.67 -7.84 -6.96
N ARG A 81 9.67 -7.86 -8.30
CA ARG A 81 10.90 -8.04 -9.08
C ARG A 81 11.88 -6.87 -8.93
N LEU A 82 11.37 -5.64 -8.79
CA LEU A 82 12.18 -4.42 -8.74
C LEU A 82 12.31 -3.84 -7.32
N HIS A 83 11.31 -4.08 -6.47
CA HIS A 83 11.17 -3.55 -5.12
C HIS A 83 10.75 -4.68 -4.15
N PRO A 84 11.62 -5.68 -3.91
CA PRO A 84 11.27 -6.89 -3.16
C PRO A 84 10.81 -6.62 -1.72
N HIS A 85 11.33 -5.57 -1.09
CA HIS A 85 11.05 -5.24 0.31
C HIS A 85 10.06 -4.09 0.50
N LEU A 86 9.52 -3.51 -0.57
CA LEU A 86 8.57 -2.39 -0.45
C LEU A 86 7.25 -2.87 0.17
N PRO A 87 6.81 -2.29 1.31
CA PRO A 87 5.47 -2.55 1.82
C PRO A 87 4.40 -2.22 0.78
N CYS A 88 3.59 -3.20 0.42
CA CYS A 88 2.50 -3.10 -0.55
C CYS A 88 1.24 -3.67 0.08
N VAL A 89 0.14 -2.93 -0.01
CA VAL A 89 -1.18 -3.38 0.44
C VAL A 89 -2.21 -3.18 -0.66
N ILE A 90 -3.26 -3.98 -0.65
CA ILE A 90 -4.37 -3.87 -1.59
C ILE A 90 -5.71 -3.94 -0.85
N GLY A 91 -6.73 -3.23 -1.34
CA GLY A 91 -8.05 -3.31 -0.73
C GLY A 91 -9.20 -2.75 -1.58
N GLY A 92 -10.41 -2.95 -1.06
CA GLY A 92 -11.67 -2.56 -1.69
C GLY A 92 -12.53 -3.78 -2.07
N LYS A 93 -13.17 -3.73 -3.24
CA LYS A 93 -13.97 -4.82 -3.81
C LYS A 93 -13.17 -5.48 -4.94
N LEU A 94 -12.45 -6.55 -4.59
CA LEU A 94 -11.40 -7.14 -5.43
C LEU A 94 -11.93 -8.14 -6.46
N THR A 95 -13.14 -8.64 -6.27
CA THR A 95 -13.87 -9.54 -7.17
C THR A 95 -15.29 -9.03 -7.40
N THR A 96 -16.02 -9.61 -8.35
CA THR A 96 -17.41 -9.22 -8.63
C THR A 96 -18.39 -9.71 -7.55
N SER A 97 -18.05 -10.83 -6.89
CA SER A 97 -18.76 -11.42 -5.75
C SER A 97 -18.06 -11.15 -4.41
N GLU A 98 -18.82 -10.84 -3.35
CA GLU A 98 -18.28 -10.63 -2.00
C GLU A 98 -17.70 -11.92 -1.40
N ASP A 99 -18.34 -13.06 -1.61
CA ASP A 99 -17.86 -14.37 -1.13
C ASP A 99 -16.48 -14.72 -1.72
N GLU A 100 -16.25 -14.36 -2.97
CA GLU A 100 -14.95 -14.56 -3.63
C GLU A 100 -13.88 -13.59 -3.11
N THR A 101 -14.27 -12.40 -2.63
CA THR A 101 -13.33 -11.38 -2.16
C THR A 101 -12.55 -11.86 -0.93
N LEU A 102 -13.15 -12.68 -0.07
CA LEU A 102 -12.44 -13.28 1.07
C LEU A 102 -11.48 -14.39 0.62
N ALA A 103 -11.88 -15.20 -0.36
CA ALA A 103 -11.08 -16.31 -0.86
C ALA A 103 -9.79 -15.84 -1.57
N VAL A 104 -9.80 -14.66 -2.19
CA VAL A 104 -8.62 -14.11 -2.90
C VAL A 104 -7.57 -13.49 -1.99
N ARG A 105 -7.84 -13.38 -0.69
CA ARG A 105 -6.92 -12.77 0.29
C ARG A 105 -5.57 -13.48 0.33
N GLN A 106 -5.59 -14.80 0.53
CA GLN A 106 -4.35 -15.58 0.69
C GLN A 106 -3.49 -15.60 -0.58
N PRO A 107 -4.05 -15.85 -1.79
CA PRO A 107 -3.26 -15.77 -3.02
C PRO A 107 -2.59 -14.41 -3.27
N LEU A 108 -3.23 -13.29 -2.91
CA LEU A 108 -2.62 -11.96 -3.04
C LEU A 108 -1.47 -11.75 -2.06
N ILE A 109 -1.59 -12.27 -0.83
CA ILE A 109 -0.51 -12.24 0.16
C ILE A 109 0.66 -13.09 -0.32
N ASP A 110 0.40 -14.31 -0.78
CA ASP A 110 1.42 -15.24 -1.30
C ASP A 110 2.16 -14.66 -2.52
N ALA A 111 1.47 -13.88 -3.34
CA ALA A 111 2.07 -13.17 -4.47
C ALA A 111 2.94 -11.96 -4.06
N GLY A 112 2.80 -11.49 -2.82
CA GLY A 112 3.71 -10.54 -2.21
C GLY A 112 3.06 -9.31 -1.57
N TYR A 113 1.73 -9.18 -1.51
CA TYR A 113 1.11 -8.12 -0.71
C TYR A 113 1.34 -8.40 0.79
N GLN A 114 1.65 -7.38 1.58
CA GLN A 114 1.81 -7.55 3.03
C GLN A 114 0.46 -7.75 3.72
N GLN A 115 -0.58 -7.04 3.26
CA GLN A 115 -1.94 -7.16 3.76
C GLN A 115 -2.95 -6.86 2.65
N VAL A 116 -4.14 -7.44 2.82
CA VAL A 116 -5.30 -7.28 1.94
C VAL A 116 -6.48 -6.82 2.81
N PHE A 117 -7.04 -5.66 2.50
CA PHE A 117 -8.10 -5.02 3.29
C PHE A 117 -9.44 -5.01 2.54
N VAL A 118 -10.37 -5.84 3.00
CA VAL A 118 -11.68 -6.05 2.38
C VAL A 118 -12.74 -6.12 3.48
N GLY A 119 -14.00 -5.84 3.14
CA GLY A 119 -15.10 -5.86 4.11
C GLY A 119 -15.25 -4.56 4.91
N ALA A 120 -16.18 -4.58 5.87
CA ALA A 120 -16.62 -3.39 6.60
C ALA A 120 -15.57 -2.82 7.58
N ASP A 121 -14.66 -3.66 8.07
CA ASP A 121 -13.61 -3.30 9.03
C ASP A 121 -12.27 -2.93 8.35
N ALA A 122 -12.22 -2.92 7.01
CA ALA A 122 -11.01 -2.74 6.21
C ALA A 122 -10.19 -1.50 6.63
N ILE A 123 -10.83 -0.34 6.84
CA ILE A 123 -10.14 0.89 7.23
C ILE A 123 -9.60 0.82 8.67
N GLN A 124 -10.35 0.20 9.59
CA GLN A 124 -9.89 0.01 10.96
C GLN A 124 -8.67 -0.93 11.00
N ALA A 125 -8.73 -2.04 10.27
CA ALA A 125 -7.61 -2.96 10.12
C ALA A 125 -6.40 -2.28 9.45
N PHE A 126 -6.64 -1.41 8.48
CA PHE A 126 -5.57 -0.65 7.83
C PHE A 126 -4.91 0.35 8.80
N SER A 127 -5.69 1.04 9.63
CA SER A 127 -5.15 1.93 10.67
C SER A 127 -4.23 1.17 11.63
N ALA A 128 -4.65 -0.01 12.09
CA ALA A 128 -3.84 -0.86 12.96
C ALA A 128 -2.51 -1.28 12.27
N TYR A 129 -2.58 -1.65 10.98
CA TYR A 129 -1.40 -1.97 10.19
C TYR A 129 -0.44 -0.77 10.05
N LEU A 130 -0.95 0.44 9.81
CA LEU A 130 -0.11 1.65 9.76
C LEU A 130 0.63 1.90 11.07
N GLY A 131 0.03 1.57 12.22
CA GLY A 131 0.71 1.63 13.51
C GLY A 131 1.97 0.74 13.58
N THR A 132 1.90 -0.45 12.98
CA THR A 132 3.05 -1.37 12.90
C THR A 132 4.16 -0.84 11.98
N LEU A 133 3.79 -0.23 10.85
CA LEU A 133 4.76 0.35 9.91
C LEU A 133 5.49 1.55 10.51
N HIS A 134 4.78 2.44 11.23
CA HIS A 134 5.40 3.57 11.90
C HIS A 134 6.42 3.12 12.96
N SER A 135 6.05 2.10 13.75
CA SER A 135 6.95 1.54 14.76
C SER A 135 8.24 0.97 14.16
N GLN A 136 8.14 0.31 13.01
CA GLN A 136 9.31 -0.20 12.26
C GLN A 136 10.17 0.94 11.71
N HIS A 137 9.55 1.98 11.14
CA HIS A 137 10.25 3.15 10.64
C HIS A 137 11.00 3.90 11.73
N ASP A 138 10.34 4.12 12.88
CA ASP A 138 10.93 4.81 14.03
C ASP A 138 12.09 4.01 14.63
N ALA A 139 11.99 2.67 14.67
CA ALA A 139 13.09 1.81 15.10
C ALA A 139 14.29 1.87 14.15
N GLU A 140 14.08 1.92 12.84
CA GLU A 140 15.15 2.05 11.83
C GLU A 140 15.84 3.43 11.87
N HIS A 141 15.12 4.48 12.27
CA HIS A 141 15.62 5.85 12.34
C HIS A 141 16.03 6.30 13.75
N ALA A 142 15.93 5.42 14.76
CA ALA A 142 16.39 5.72 16.12
C ALA A 142 17.92 5.94 16.11
N PRO A 143 18.43 7.01 16.73
CA PRO A 143 19.87 7.26 16.75
C PRO A 143 20.58 6.13 17.50
N ALA A 144 21.54 5.48 16.86
CA ALA A 144 22.43 4.52 17.49
C ALA A 144 23.33 5.23 18.50
N ASN A 145 22.88 5.41 19.75
CA ASN A 145 23.78 5.73 20.86
C ASN A 145 23.14 5.45 22.23
N SER A 146 23.59 4.36 22.86
CA SER A 146 23.98 4.36 24.28
C SER A 146 24.82 3.11 24.56
N VAL A 147 26.04 3.07 24.04
CA VAL A 147 27.08 2.30 24.74
C VAL A 147 27.44 3.14 25.96
N PRO A 148 27.19 2.70 27.19
CA PRO A 148 27.67 3.43 28.35
C PRO A 148 29.19 3.25 28.36
N SER A 149 29.95 4.34 28.21
CA SER A 149 31.36 4.32 28.57
C SER A 149 31.45 4.17 30.08
N TRP A 150 31.61 2.94 30.56
CA TRP A 150 32.13 2.73 31.90
C TRP A 150 33.61 3.12 31.86
N GLY A 151 33.97 4.02 32.78
CA GLY A 151 35.28 4.67 32.88
C GLY A 151 36.41 3.76 33.33
#